data_AF-A0A1J3DUA0-F1
#
_entry.id   AF-A0A1J3DUA0-F1
#
_cell.length_a   1.000
_cell.length_b   1.000
_cell.length_c   1.000
_cell.angle_alpha   90.00
_cell.angle_beta   90.00
_cell.angle_gamma   90.00
#
_symmetry.space_group_name_H-M   'P 1'
#
loop_
_entity.id
_entity.type
_entity.pdbx_description
1 polymer ?
#
loop_
_entity_poly.entity_id
_entity_poly.type
_entity_poly.pdbx_seq_one_letter_code
_entity_poly.pdbx_strand_id
1 'polypeptide(L)'
;IFTGKSIYDKEYAPVHATIFDLFFRRDVLYDYETEIARTKPTCRFLSPGQSEIFTADPQNVEHILKTRFDNYSKGPTNRDNLGDLFGHVIFAVDGEKWKQQRKLSSLELSARVLRDFSCSVFRRNASKLVGFVTDFALSGEDFDAQFVVGYVDEIYNGLDLQSWVWYGVKKFGWV
;
A
#
# COMPACT_ATOMS: atom_id res chain seq x y z
N ILE A 1 6.85 -29.95 1.51
CA ILE A 1 6.19 -28.75 2.09
C ILE A 1 6.74 -27.46 1.47
N PHE A 2 8.02 -27.39 1.09
CA PHE A 2 8.56 -26.32 0.25
C PHE A 2 8.88 -26.90 -1.13
N THR A 3 8.26 -26.37 -2.19
CA THR A 3 8.28 -26.98 -3.53
C THR A 3 9.56 -26.64 -4.30
N GLY A 4 10.26 -27.70 -4.75
CA GLY A 4 10.98 -27.73 -6.02
C GLY A 4 12.33 -27.03 -6.14
N LYS A 5 12.75 -26.16 -5.22
CA LYS A 5 14.05 -25.48 -5.30
C LYS A 5 14.92 -25.84 -4.11
N SER A 6 16.07 -26.45 -4.37
CA SER A 6 17.01 -26.84 -3.32
C SER A 6 17.42 -25.61 -2.50
N ILE A 7 17.45 -25.77 -1.17
CA ILE A 7 17.91 -24.73 -0.24
C ILE A 7 19.39 -24.36 -0.48
N TYR A 8 20.15 -25.25 -1.12
CA TYR A 8 21.57 -25.08 -1.42
C TYR A 8 21.85 -24.81 -2.90
N ASP A 9 20.82 -24.51 -3.67
CA ASP A 9 20.98 -24.19 -5.09
C ASP A 9 21.67 -22.83 -5.25
N LYS A 10 22.84 -22.84 -5.89
CA LYS A 10 23.64 -21.63 -6.15
C LYS A 10 23.06 -20.76 -7.27
N GLU A 11 22.13 -21.28 -8.08
CA GLU A 11 21.45 -20.52 -9.12
C GLU A 11 20.42 -19.54 -8.56
N TYR A 12 20.04 -19.69 -7.29
CA TYR A 12 19.04 -18.84 -6.64
C TYR A 12 19.66 -18.00 -5.51
N ALA A 13 18.98 -16.89 -5.19
CA ALA A 13 19.30 -16.11 -4.00
C ALA A 13 19.26 -16.99 -2.73
N PRO A 14 20.11 -16.71 -1.74
CA PRO A 14 20.19 -17.53 -0.53
C PRO A 14 18.89 -17.48 0.25
N VAL A 15 18.50 -18.63 0.82
CA VAL A 15 17.36 -18.72 1.74
C VAL A 15 17.75 -18.04 3.06
N HIS A 16 16.94 -17.08 3.51
CA HIS A 16 17.11 -16.42 4.79
C HIS A 16 16.32 -17.11 5.89
N ALA A 17 15.01 -17.26 5.70
CA ALA A 17 14.12 -17.88 6.68
C ALA A 17 12.83 -18.41 6.02
N THR A 18 11.88 -18.86 6.83
CA THR A 18 10.50 -19.13 6.37
C THR A 18 9.63 -17.89 6.57
N ILE A 19 8.50 -17.78 5.86
CA ILE A 19 7.57 -16.66 6.03
C ILE A 19 7.02 -16.54 7.46
N PHE A 20 7.06 -17.63 8.24
CA PHE A 20 6.65 -17.62 9.65
C PHE A 20 7.57 -16.77 10.53
N ASP A 21 8.85 -16.62 10.15
CA ASP A 21 9.78 -15.76 10.89
C ASP A 21 9.37 -14.27 10.80
N LEU A 22 8.81 -13.84 9.66
CA LEU A 22 8.17 -12.52 9.54
C LEU A 22 6.89 -12.46 10.39
N PHE A 23 6.07 -13.51 10.35
CA PHE A 23 4.81 -13.58 11.09
C PHE A 23 5.01 -13.45 12.60
N PHE A 24 6.03 -14.10 13.17
CA PHE A 24 6.30 -14.04 14.61
C PHE A 24 6.98 -12.74 15.05
N ARG A 25 7.49 -11.92 14.11
CA ARG A 25 8.12 -10.62 14.37
C ARG A 25 7.27 -9.43 13.93
N ARG A 26 5.95 -9.58 13.92
CA ARG A 26 5.00 -8.54 13.46
C ARG A 26 5.22 -7.17 14.09
N ASP A 27 5.51 -7.12 15.40
CA ASP A 27 5.69 -5.86 16.13
C ASP A 27 6.95 -5.07 15.73
N VAL A 28 7.96 -5.76 15.16
CA VAL A 28 9.25 -5.20 14.74
C VAL A 28 9.56 -5.52 13.28
N LEU A 29 8.53 -5.82 12.48
CA LEU A 29 8.67 -6.39 11.14
C LEU A 29 9.54 -5.51 10.25
N TYR A 30 9.28 -4.20 10.23
CA TYR A 30 10.00 -3.26 9.38
C TYR A 30 11.47 -3.08 9.79
N ASP A 31 11.75 -3.06 11.09
CA ASP A 31 13.13 -3.00 11.59
C ASP A 31 13.90 -4.26 11.17
N TYR A 32 13.24 -5.41 11.30
CA TYR A 32 13.79 -6.69 10.90
C TYR A 32 14.04 -6.79 9.39
N GLU A 33 13.07 -6.41 8.56
CA GLU A 33 13.22 -6.36 7.10
C GLU A 33 14.33 -5.39 6.67
N THR A 34 14.46 -4.26 7.36
CA THR A 34 15.53 -3.28 7.10
C THR A 34 16.89 -3.88 7.43
N GLU A 35 17.03 -4.60 8.54
CA GLU A 35 18.28 -5.29 8.90
C GLU A 35 18.65 -6.35 7.85
N ILE A 36 17.66 -7.13 7.37
CA ILE A 36 17.85 -8.11 6.30
C ILE A 36 18.30 -7.41 5.03
N ALA A 37 17.62 -6.34 4.60
CA ALA A 37 17.94 -5.60 3.39
C ALA A 37 19.37 -5.01 3.43
N ARG A 38 19.85 -4.59 4.60
CA ARG A 38 21.21 -4.07 4.79
C ARG A 38 22.29 -5.14 4.67
N THR A 39 22.01 -6.37 5.12
CA THR A 39 22.99 -7.46 5.13
C THR A 39 22.94 -8.32 3.87
N LYS A 40 21.73 -8.54 3.33
CA LYS A 40 21.44 -9.37 2.17
C LYS A 40 20.41 -8.63 1.30
N PRO A 41 20.86 -7.78 0.36
CA PRO A 41 19.96 -7.00 -0.49
C PRO A 41 18.97 -7.82 -1.31
N THR A 42 19.26 -9.11 -1.57
CA THR A 42 18.30 -10.04 -2.17
C THR A 42 18.36 -11.38 -1.46
N CYS A 43 17.23 -11.86 -0.96
CA CYS A 43 17.13 -13.12 -0.24
C CYS A 43 15.79 -13.82 -0.53
N ARG A 44 15.69 -15.08 -0.10
CA ARG A 44 14.48 -15.89 -0.25
C ARG A 44 13.85 -16.23 1.09
N PHE A 45 12.53 -16.10 1.14
CA PHE A 45 11.70 -16.66 2.18
C PHE A 45 10.95 -17.89 1.65
N LEU A 46 10.88 -18.92 2.49
CA LEU A 46 10.17 -20.15 2.15
C LEU A 46 8.75 -20.14 2.73
N SER A 47 7.78 -20.39 1.86
CA SER A 47 6.35 -20.48 2.21
C SER A 47 5.84 -21.88 1.86
N PRO A 48 4.81 -22.41 2.53
CA PRO A 48 4.24 -23.70 2.14
C PRO A 48 3.82 -23.68 0.66
N GLY A 49 4.42 -24.54 -0.16
CA GLY A 49 4.13 -24.65 -1.59
C GLY A 49 4.75 -23.60 -2.51
N GLN A 50 5.52 -22.63 -2.01
CA GLN A 50 6.17 -21.61 -2.84
C GLN A 50 7.42 -20.99 -2.18
N SER A 51 8.14 -20.16 -2.92
CA SER A 51 9.25 -19.36 -2.37
C SER A 51 9.11 -17.92 -2.83
N GLU A 52 9.25 -17.00 -1.89
CA GLU A 52 9.13 -15.56 -2.09
C GLU A 52 10.52 -14.94 -2.11
N ILE A 53 10.76 -14.03 -3.05
CA ILE A 53 12.03 -13.30 -3.18
C ILE A 53 11.81 -11.90 -2.61
N PHE A 54 12.64 -11.54 -1.65
CA PHE A 54 12.69 -10.20 -1.07
C PHE A 54 13.93 -9.51 -1.63
N THR A 55 13.76 -8.32 -2.18
CA THR A 55 14.86 -7.56 -2.77
C THR A 55 14.77 -6.07 -2.46
N ALA A 56 15.87 -5.52 -1.99
CA ALA A 56 16.15 -4.10 -1.83
C ALA A 56 17.27 -3.63 -2.78
N ASP A 57 17.71 -4.49 -3.71
CA ASP A 57 18.68 -4.11 -4.74
C ASP A 57 18.01 -3.16 -5.76
N PRO A 58 18.49 -1.92 -5.93
CA PRO A 58 17.91 -0.96 -6.87
C PRO A 58 17.81 -1.48 -8.30
N GLN A 59 18.73 -2.35 -8.74
CA GLN A 59 18.70 -2.91 -10.09
C GLN A 59 17.55 -3.89 -10.27
N ASN A 60 17.30 -4.74 -9.26
CA ASN A 60 16.16 -5.65 -9.28
C ASN A 60 14.84 -4.87 -9.17
N VAL A 61 14.80 -3.83 -8.33
CA VAL A 61 13.62 -2.96 -8.20
C VAL A 61 13.31 -2.25 -9.52
N GLU A 62 14.31 -1.67 -10.19
CA GLU A 62 14.12 -1.08 -11.51
C GLU A 62 13.69 -2.12 -12.55
N HIS A 63 14.30 -3.31 -12.51
CA HIS A 63 13.94 -4.39 -13.41
C HIS A 63 12.46 -4.78 -13.27
N ILE A 64 11.99 -4.96 -12.04
CA ILE A 64 10.62 -5.36 -11.71
C ILE A 64 9.63 -4.24 -12.03
N LEU A 65 9.92 -3.00 -11.59
CA LEU A 65 8.93 -1.91 -11.64
C LEU A 65 8.93 -1.13 -12.95
N LYS A 66 9.98 -1.25 -13.78
CA LYS A 66 10.14 -0.44 -15.00
C LYS A 66 10.49 -1.28 -16.22
N THR A 67 11.57 -2.06 -16.17
CA THR A 67 12.12 -2.71 -17.37
C THR A 67 11.29 -3.91 -17.85
N ARG A 68 10.81 -4.74 -16.91
CA ARG A 68 10.06 -5.97 -17.18
C ARG A 68 8.76 -6.02 -16.39
N PHE A 69 8.12 -4.88 -16.18
CA PHE A 69 6.88 -4.77 -15.39
C PHE A 69 5.80 -5.79 -15.79
N ASP A 70 5.62 -6.02 -17.09
CA ASP A 70 4.60 -6.93 -17.60
C ASP A 70 4.87 -8.41 -17.23
N ASN A 71 6.10 -8.77 -16.83
CA ASN A 71 6.44 -10.12 -16.35
C ASN A 71 6.10 -10.34 -14.85
N TYR A 72 5.84 -9.28 -14.09
CA TYR A 72 5.60 -9.32 -12.66
C TYR A 72 4.15 -8.92 -12.34
N SER A 73 3.19 -9.71 -12.83
CA SER A 73 1.78 -9.55 -12.47
C SER A 73 1.55 -9.80 -10.98
N LYS A 74 0.57 -9.14 -10.37
CA LYS A 74 0.19 -9.36 -8.95
C LYS A 74 -0.28 -10.79 -8.69
N GLY A 75 -0.66 -11.51 -9.75
CA GLY A 75 -1.01 -12.91 -9.73
C GLY A 75 -2.49 -13.16 -9.40
N PRO A 76 -3.00 -14.37 -9.68
CA PRO A 76 -4.42 -14.69 -9.56
C PRO A 76 -4.93 -14.56 -8.13
N THR A 77 -4.16 -14.98 -7.11
CA THR A 77 -4.57 -14.88 -5.70
C THR A 77 -4.83 -13.44 -5.26
N ASN A 78 -3.97 -12.49 -5.64
CA ASN A 78 -4.20 -11.07 -5.32
C ASN A 78 -5.36 -10.50 -6.13
N ARG A 79 -5.51 -10.90 -7.39
CA ARG A 79 -6.63 -10.48 -8.24
C ARG A 79 -7.97 -10.94 -7.67
N ASP A 80 -8.05 -12.16 -7.18
CA ASP A 80 -9.29 -12.75 -6.69
C ASP A 80 -9.60 -12.22 -5.28
N ASN A 81 -8.63 -12.20 -4.36
CA ASN A 81 -8.83 -11.65 -3.01
C ASN A 81 -9.19 -10.16 -3.00
N LEU A 82 -8.47 -9.33 -3.77
CA LEU A 82 -8.76 -7.90 -3.87
C LEU A 82 -9.95 -7.62 -4.79
N GLY A 83 -10.19 -8.50 -5.77
CA GLY A 83 -11.33 -8.44 -6.69
C GLY A 83 -12.66 -8.66 -5.98
N ASP A 84 -12.73 -9.63 -5.07
CA ASP A 84 -13.94 -9.91 -4.32
C ASP A 84 -14.25 -8.82 -3.27
N LEU A 85 -13.20 -8.25 -2.66
CA LEU A 85 -13.37 -7.24 -1.60
C LEU A 85 -13.58 -5.82 -2.17
N PHE A 86 -12.91 -5.47 -3.26
CA PHE A 86 -12.88 -4.10 -3.80
C PHE A 86 -13.32 -4.01 -5.27
N GLY A 87 -13.69 -5.11 -5.93
CA GLY A 87 -13.96 -5.14 -7.37
C GLY A 87 -12.68 -5.02 -8.22
N HIS A 88 -12.82 -4.70 -9.50
CA HIS A 88 -11.69 -4.49 -10.43
C HIS A 88 -10.99 -3.13 -10.25
N VAL A 89 -10.66 -2.79 -9.01
CA VAL A 89 -9.92 -1.58 -8.66
C VAL A 89 -8.47 -1.64 -9.17
N ILE A 90 -7.83 -0.47 -9.24
CA ILE A 90 -6.43 -0.30 -9.66
C ILE A 90 -5.44 -1.18 -8.90
N PHE A 91 -5.78 -1.62 -7.69
CA PHE A 91 -4.96 -2.54 -6.89
C PHE A 91 -5.13 -4.01 -7.27
N ALA A 92 -6.24 -4.38 -7.93
CA ALA A 92 -6.58 -5.74 -8.32
C ALA A 92 -6.31 -6.05 -9.81
N VAL A 93 -6.17 -5.03 -10.68
CA VAL A 93 -5.90 -5.24 -12.12
C VAL A 93 -4.42 -5.16 -12.48
N ASP A 94 -4.03 -5.82 -13.58
CA ASP A 94 -2.67 -5.88 -14.10
C ASP A 94 -2.57 -5.40 -15.57
N GLY A 95 -1.34 -5.19 -16.04
CA GLY A 95 -1.03 -4.91 -17.44
C GLY A 95 -1.65 -3.62 -17.97
N GLU A 96 -2.19 -3.67 -19.19
CA GLU A 96 -2.74 -2.48 -19.87
C GLU A 96 -3.93 -1.87 -19.12
N LYS A 97 -4.77 -2.70 -18.50
CA LYS A 97 -5.89 -2.22 -17.67
C LYS A 97 -5.40 -1.38 -16.48
N TRP A 98 -4.34 -1.82 -15.82
CA TRP A 98 -3.70 -1.05 -14.76
C TRP A 98 -3.11 0.27 -15.28
N LYS A 99 -2.42 0.24 -16.44
CA LYS A 99 -1.84 1.45 -17.06
C LYS A 99 -2.92 2.48 -17.39
N GLN A 100 -4.05 2.03 -17.94
CA GLN A 100 -5.20 2.88 -18.25
C GLN A 100 -5.83 3.49 -16.99
N GLN A 101 -6.15 2.66 -15.98
CA GLN A 101 -6.71 3.14 -14.72
C GLN A 101 -5.75 4.11 -14.01
N ARG A 102 -4.45 3.79 -13.94
CA ARG A 102 -3.43 4.67 -13.34
C ARG A 102 -3.34 6.01 -14.07
N LYS A 103 -3.37 6.00 -15.40
CA LYS A 103 -3.32 7.23 -16.20
C LYS A 103 -4.51 8.11 -15.86
N LEU A 104 -5.71 7.55 -15.79
CA LEU A 104 -6.90 8.31 -15.51
C LEU A 104 -6.95 8.79 -14.06
N SER A 105 -6.65 7.93 -13.08
CA SER A 105 -6.52 8.34 -11.68
C SER A 105 -5.46 9.43 -11.47
N SER A 106 -4.35 9.41 -12.22
CA SER A 106 -3.31 10.44 -12.10
C SER A 106 -3.76 11.82 -12.61
N LEU A 107 -4.70 11.87 -13.56
CA LEU A 107 -5.30 13.12 -14.03
C LEU A 107 -6.27 13.69 -12.99
N GLU A 108 -7.07 12.81 -12.39
CA GLU A 108 -8.00 13.16 -11.31
C GLU A 108 -7.28 13.62 -10.04
N LEU A 109 -6.14 13.01 -9.72
CA LEU A 109 -5.25 13.40 -8.63
C LEU A 109 -4.22 14.45 -9.04
N SER A 110 -4.44 15.15 -10.16
CA SER A 110 -3.51 16.21 -10.57
C SER A 110 -3.44 17.30 -9.50
N ALA A 111 -2.26 17.93 -9.37
CA ALA A 111 -2.03 18.98 -8.38
C ALA A 111 -3.02 20.15 -8.48
N ARG A 112 -3.61 20.37 -9.66
CA ARG A 112 -4.67 21.36 -9.86
C ARG A 112 -5.99 20.93 -9.22
N VAL A 113 -6.46 19.72 -9.52
CA VAL A 113 -7.72 19.19 -8.96
C VAL A 113 -7.62 19.04 -7.45
N LEU A 114 -6.50 18.52 -6.93
CA LEU A 114 -6.26 18.43 -5.49
C LEU A 114 -6.26 19.80 -4.81
N ARG A 115 -5.64 20.82 -5.41
CA ARG A 115 -5.65 22.18 -4.85
C ARG A 115 -7.05 22.80 -4.85
N ASP A 116 -7.77 22.69 -5.96
CA ASP A 116 -9.04 23.38 -6.14
C ASP A 116 -10.17 22.75 -5.30
N PHE A 117 -10.18 21.41 -5.16
CA PHE A 117 -11.21 20.69 -4.40
C PHE A 117 -10.80 20.37 -2.96
N SER A 118 -9.55 20.01 -2.72
CA SER A 118 -9.15 19.53 -1.39
C SER A 118 -8.76 20.68 -0.46
N CYS A 119 -8.43 21.89 -0.93
CA CYS A 119 -8.08 22.99 -0.02
C CYS A 119 -9.21 23.37 0.94
N SER A 120 -10.46 23.45 0.49
CA SER A 120 -11.59 23.78 1.38
C SER A 120 -11.85 22.67 2.40
N VAL A 121 -11.73 21.41 1.95
CA VAL A 121 -11.83 20.20 2.78
C VAL A 121 -10.72 20.15 3.83
N PHE A 122 -9.47 20.29 3.42
CA PHE A 122 -8.30 20.32 4.31
C PHE A 122 -8.40 21.46 5.31
N ARG A 123 -8.79 22.67 4.88
CA ARG A 123 -8.97 23.80 5.80
C ARG A 123 -10.05 23.53 6.82
N ARG A 124 -11.20 23.00 6.41
CA ARG A 124 -12.30 22.62 7.32
C ARG A 124 -11.84 21.58 8.34
N ASN A 125 -11.14 20.54 7.88
CA ASN A 125 -10.68 19.46 8.75
C ASN A 125 -9.55 19.93 9.68
N ALA A 126 -8.64 20.78 9.20
CA ALA A 126 -7.63 21.43 10.02
C ALA A 126 -8.25 22.32 11.09
N SER A 127 -9.30 23.09 10.80
CA SER A 127 -10.00 23.89 11.81
C SER A 127 -10.65 23.02 12.90
N LYS A 128 -11.24 21.88 12.54
CA LYS A 128 -11.76 20.91 13.53
C LYS A 128 -10.66 20.33 14.40
N LEU A 129 -9.55 19.94 13.79
CA LEU A 129 -8.39 19.41 14.49
C LEU A 129 -7.79 20.43 15.45
N VAL A 130 -7.67 21.70 15.03
CA VAL A 130 -7.22 22.80 15.90
C VAL A 130 -8.15 22.98 17.08
N GLY A 131 -9.47 22.94 16.87
CA GLY A 131 -10.45 22.99 17.96
C GLY A 131 -10.24 21.87 18.97
N PHE A 132 -10.21 20.62 18.50
CA PHE A 132 -9.96 19.44 19.32
C PHE A 132 -8.68 19.58 20.14
N VAL A 133 -7.55 19.88 19.50
CA VAL A 133 -6.26 20.04 20.20
C VAL A 133 -6.30 21.19 21.21
N THR A 134 -7.02 22.27 20.92
CA THR A 134 -7.18 23.41 21.83
C THR A 134 -7.96 23.02 23.08
N ASP A 135 -9.04 22.23 22.93
CA ASP A 135 -9.86 21.77 24.07
C ASP A 135 -9.03 20.92 25.04
N PHE A 136 -8.20 19.99 24.52
CA PHE A 136 -7.28 19.20 25.35
C PHE A 136 -6.18 20.06 25.99
N ALA A 137 -5.64 21.04 25.26
CA ALA A 137 -4.64 21.96 25.81
C ALA A 137 -5.20 22.80 26.96
N LEU A 138 -6.50 23.16 26.91
CA LEU A 138 -7.18 23.92 27.95
C LEU A 138 -7.61 23.06 29.15
N SER A 139 -7.99 21.79 28.92
CA SER A 139 -8.31 20.85 30.01
C SER A 139 -7.06 20.36 30.75
N GLY A 140 -5.88 20.47 30.13
CA GLY A 140 -4.63 19.94 30.66
C GLY A 140 -4.57 18.42 30.65
N GLU A 141 -5.42 17.78 29.85
CA GLU A 141 -5.49 16.33 29.70
C GLU A 141 -4.57 15.87 28.56
N ASP A 142 -3.92 14.72 28.77
CA ASP A 142 -3.18 14.03 27.72
C ASP A 142 -4.15 13.37 26.74
N PHE A 143 -3.78 13.31 25.46
CA PHE A 143 -4.53 12.57 24.44
C PHE A 143 -3.64 11.66 23.61
N ASP A 144 -4.21 10.57 23.11
CA ASP A 144 -3.54 9.66 22.19
C ASP A 144 -3.52 10.25 20.77
N ALA A 145 -2.32 10.45 20.22
CA ALA A 145 -2.15 10.93 18.86
C ALA A 145 -2.69 9.94 17.80
N GLN A 146 -2.72 8.64 18.09
CA GLN A 146 -3.32 7.65 17.19
C GLN A 146 -4.85 7.82 17.11
N PHE A 147 -5.48 8.14 18.24
CA PHE A 147 -6.90 8.48 18.26
C PHE A 147 -7.20 9.71 17.39
N VAL A 148 -6.32 10.71 17.40
CA VAL A 148 -6.46 11.90 16.53
C VAL A 148 -6.37 11.54 15.04
N VAL A 149 -5.46 10.65 14.65
CA VAL A 149 -5.37 10.17 13.26
C VAL A 149 -6.65 9.41 12.87
N GLY A 150 -7.17 8.55 13.75
CA GLY A 150 -8.43 7.84 13.53
C GLY A 150 -9.64 8.80 13.44
N TYR A 151 -9.68 9.85 14.25
CA TYR A 151 -10.73 10.87 14.23
C TYR A 151 -10.68 11.71 12.95
N VAL A 152 -9.48 12.01 12.46
CA VAL A 152 -9.28 12.62 11.14
C VAL A 152 -9.80 11.70 10.03
N ASP A 153 -9.56 10.39 10.14
CA ASP A 153 -10.09 9.37 9.22
C ASP A 153 -11.61 9.26 9.29
N GLU A 154 -12.22 9.41 10.46
CA GLU A 154 -13.68 9.48 10.65
C GLU A 154 -14.29 10.77 10.06
N ILE A 155 -13.56 11.88 10.12
CA ILE A 155 -13.88 13.13 9.42
C ILE A 155 -13.73 12.96 7.89
N TYR A 156 -12.78 12.13 7.42
CA TYR A 156 -12.68 11.70 6.03
C TYR A 156 -13.75 10.66 5.66
N ASN A 157 -14.26 9.84 6.57
CA ASN A 157 -15.39 8.95 6.33
C ASN A 157 -16.73 9.73 6.27
N GLY A 158 -16.79 10.92 6.87
CA GLY A 158 -17.81 11.94 6.57
C GLY A 158 -17.66 12.58 5.18
N LEU A 159 -16.52 12.34 4.51
CA LEU A 159 -16.30 12.49 3.07
C LEU A 159 -16.25 11.09 2.46
N ASP A 160 -17.30 10.29 2.69
CA ASP A 160 -17.52 8.96 2.12
C ASP A 160 -16.52 8.65 1.01
N LEU A 161 -15.51 7.83 1.31
CA LEU A 161 -14.53 7.42 0.32
C LEU A 161 -15.24 6.73 -0.87
N GLN A 162 -16.43 6.16 -0.65
CA GLN A 162 -17.30 5.77 -1.75
C GLN A 162 -17.81 6.96 -2.53
N SER A 163 -18.11 8.12 -1.94
CA SER A 163 -18.45 9.37 -2.61
C SER A 163 -17.28 9.99 -3.36
N TRP A 164 -16.00 9.83 -2.97
CA TRP A 164 -14.88 10.26 -3.84
C TRP A 164 -14.75 9.36 -5.07
N VAL A 165 -14.88 8.04 -4.88
CA VAL A 165 -14.94 7.08 -5.99
C VAL A 165 -16.19 7.31 -6.85
N TRP A 166 -17.36 7.50 -6.24
CA TRP A 166 -18.65 7.73 -6.90
C TRP A 166 -18.79 9.13 -7.49
N TYR A 167 -18.11 10.15 -6.96
CA TYR A 167 -18.08 11.50 -7.52
C TYR A 167 -17.15 11.54 -8.73
N GLY A 168 -16.02 10.83 -8.69
CA GLY A 168 -15.22 10.53 -9.87
C GLY A 168 -16.05 9.82 -10.95
N VAL A 169 -16.75 8.75 -10.58
CA VAL A 169 -17.62 7.95 -11.45
C VAL A 169 -18.81 8.75 -12.02
N LYS A 170 -19.57 9.49 -11.19
CA LYS A 170 -20.73 10.30 -11.61
C LYS A 170 -20.38 11.57 -12.39
N LYS A 171 -19.27 12.23 -12.05
CA LYS A 171 -18.89 13.51 -12.69
C LYS A 171 -18.13 13.31 -14.00
N PHE A 172 -17.41 12.20 -14.12
CA PHE A 172 -16.55 11.93 -15.28
C PHE A 172 -16.97 10.70 -16.10
N GLY A 173 -18.11 10.08 -15.79
CA GLY A 173 -18.78 9.12 -16.67
C GLY A 173 -18.05 7.78 -16.77
N TRP A 174 -17.68 7.22 -15.62
CA TRP A 174 -17.32 5.82 -15.54
C TRP A 174 -18.59 5.03 -15.30
N VAL A 175 -18.84 4.00 -16.11
CA VAL A 175 -19.97 3.08 -15.94
C VAL A 175 -19.77 2.22 -14.70
#